data_AF-A0A948RH86-F1
#
_entry.id   AF-A0A948RH86-F1
#
_cell.length_a   1.000
_cell.length_b   1.000
_cell.length_c   1.000
_cell.angle_alpha   90.00
_cell.angle_beta   90.00
_cell.angle_gamma   90.00
#
_symmetry.space_group_name_H-M   'P 1'
#
loop_
_entity.id
_entity.type
_entity.pdbx_description
1 polymer ?
#
loop_
_entity_poly.entity_id
_entity_poly.type
_entity_poly.pdbx_seq_one_letter_code
_entity_poly.pdbx_strand_id
1 'polypeptide(L)'
;MPLTPQDFVSKWKRAEARERQSVQEHFLDLCQLVGHESPMQSDPTGTRFAFEMGAAKTSGGTGWADVAKLGYFGWEYKSKDSDLDKAYSQLLHYRDALRNPPLLIVSDINKIIIRTNYTDLPTRTIPLTLDDLLTAEG
;
A
#
# COMPACT_ATOMS: atom_id res chain seq x y z
N MET A 1 5.47 22.69 2.19
CA MET A 1 5.17 22.25 3.57
C MET A 1 4.78 20.78 3.47
N PRO A 2 5.23 19.91 4.39
CA PRO A 2 4.77 18.53 4.41
C PRO A 2 3.25 18.49 4.61
N LEU A 3 2.59 17.51 4.01
CA LEU A 3 1.15 17.31 4.15
C LEU A 3 0.86 16.97 5.62
N THR A 4 -0.01 17.74 6.28
CA THR A 4 -0.38 17.46 7.67
C THR A 4 -1.38 16.30 7.74
N PRO A 5 -1.48 15.57 8.87
CA PRO A 5 -2.54 14.57 9.04
C PRO A 5 -3.95 15.14 8.82
N GLN A 6 -4.20 16.36 9.29
CA GLN A 6 -5.49 17.04 9.12
C GLN A 6 -5.80 17.32 7.64
N ASP A 7 -4.81 17.76 6.87
CA ASP A 7 -4.96 18.01 5.43
C ASP A 7 -5.19 16.70 4.66
N PHE A 8 -4.40 15.67 4.97
CA PHE A 8 -4.54 14.33 4.38
C PHE A 8 -5.96 13.77 4.60
N VAL A 9 -6.40 13.73 5.86
CA VAL A 9 -7.70 13.18 6.24
C VAL A 9 -8.83 14.01 5.64
N SER A 10 -8.71 15.35 5.66
CA SER A 10 -9.72 16.23 5.06
C SER A 10 -9.88 16.01 3.56
N LYS A 11 -8.77 15.78 2.84
CA LYS A 11 -8.77 15.46 1.41
C LYS A 11 -9.43 14.11 1.15
N TRP A 12 -8.96 13.05 1.80
CA TRP A 12 -9.37 11.69 1.49
C TRP A 12 -10.75 11.31 2.03
N LYS A 13 -11.26 11.98 3.07
CA LYS A 13 -12.67 11.87 3.48
C LYS A 13 -13.65 12.40 2.43
N ARG A 14 -13.24 13.40 1.63
CA ARG A 14 -14.07 14.02 0.57
C ARG A 14 -13.86 13.37 -0.79
N ALA A 15 -12.86 12.52 -0.94
CA ALA A 15 -12.56 11.87 -2.20
C ALA A 15 -13.68 10.87 -2.56
N GLU A 16 -14.43 11.19 -3.60
CA GLU A 16 -15.44 10.30 -4.18
C GLU A 16 -14.90 9.53 -5.39
N ALA A 17 -13.77 9.99 -5.95
CA ALA A 17 -13.16 9.45 -7.17
C ALA A 17 -12.60 8.03 -6.95
N ARG A 18 -12.88 7.16 -7.92
CA ARG A 18 -12.76 5.69 -7.83
C ARG A 18 -11.76 5.14 -8.84
N GLU A 19 -10.89 6.00 -9.34
CA GLU A 19 -10.03 5.71 -10.49
C GLU A 19 -8.62 5.36 -10.04
N ARG A 20 -7.89 4.64 -10.90
CA ARG A 20 -6.48 4.29 -10.69
C ARG A 20 -5.60 5.50 -10.39
N GLN A 21 -5.96 6.68 -10.90
CA GLN A 21 -5.28 7.94 -10.59
C GLN A 21 -5.43 8.32 -9.10
N SER A 22 -6.60 8.11 -8.51
CA SER A 22 -6.84 8.40 -7.08
C SER A 22 -6.00 7.52 -6.16
N VAL A 23 -5.76 6.26 -6.54
CA VAL A 23 -4.89 5.34 -5.80
C VAL A 23 -3.43 5.79 -5.80
N GLN A 24 -2.92 6.22 -6.96
CA GLN A 24 -1.55 6.73 -7.06
C GLN A 24 -1.38 8.01 -6.25
N GLU A 25 -2.32 8.96 -6.39
CA GLU A 25 -2.30 10.20 -5.62
C GLU A 25 -2.38 9.94 -4.11
N HIS A 26 -3.23 9.01 -3.67
CA HIS A 26 -3.33 8.62 -2.26
C HIS A 26 -2.01 8.09 -1.71
N PHE A 27 -1.33 7.21 -2.45
CA PHE A 27 -0.04 6.70 -2.01
C PHE A 27 1.04 7.78 -1.98
N LEU A 28 1.05 8.70 -2.95
CA LEU A 28 1.98 9.83 -2.97
C LEU A 28 1.75 10.78 -1.78
N ASP A 29 0.49 11.03 -1.43
CA ASP A 29 0.14 11.81 -0.25
C ASP A 29 0.56 11.10 1.04
N LEU A 30 0.43 9.77 1.12
CA LEU A 30 0.95 8.99 2.25
C LEU A 30 2.47 9.14 2.39
N CYS A 31 3.21 9.07 1.28
CA CYS A 31 4.65 9.33 1.27
C CYS A 31 4.97 10.72 1.85
N GLN A 32 4.25 11.76 1.42
CA GLN A 32 4.43 13.11 1.94
C GLN A 32 4.07 13.24 3.42
N LEU A 33 2.97 12.60 3.86
CA LEU A 33 2.50 12.60 5.23
C LEU A 33 3.55 12.04 6.19
N VAL A 34 4.23 10.96 5.80
CA VAL A 34 5.26 10.30 6.62
C VAL A 34 6.69 10.80 6.32
N GLY A 35 6.84 11.78 5.42
CA GLY A 35 8.13 12.32 5.01
C GLY A 35 9.04 11.33 4.25
N HIS A 36 8.45 10.31 3.61
CA HIS A 36 9.17 9.36 2.77
C HIS A 36 9.18 9.84 1.30
N GLU A 37 10.27 9.57 0.58
CA GLU A 37 10.35 9.86 -0.86
C GLU A 37 9.30 9.07 -1.65
N SER A 38 8.70 9.67 -2.67
CA SER A 38 7.82 8.94 -3.59
C SER A 38 8.59 7.86 -4.37
N PRO A 39 7.92 6.86 -4.98
CA PRO A 39 8.58 5.86 -5.80
C PRO A 39 9.52 6.45 -6.86
N MET A 40 9.04 7.47 -7.60
CA MET A 40 9.81 8.13 -8.66
C MET A 40 11.03 8.91 -8.13
N GLN A 41 10.95 9.45 -6.91
CA GLN A 41 12.07 10.18 -6.30
C GLN A 41 13.15 9.22 -5.78
N SER A 42 12.72 8.13 -5.13
CA SER A 42 13.63 7.19 -4.48
C SER A 42 14.23 6.17 -5.46
N ASP A 43 13.47 5.79 -6.49
CA ASP A 43 13.89 4.87 -7.54
C ASP A 43 13.29 5.27 -8.90
N PRO A 44 13.91 6.22 -9.61
CA PRO A 44 13.44 6.65 -10.93
C PRO A 44 13.42 5.54 -11.99
N THR A 45 14.16 4.44 -11.76
CA THR A 45 14.20 3.30 -12.68
C THR A 45 13.03 2.34 -12.50
N GLY A 46 12.31 2.44 -11.37
CA GLY A 46 11.19 1.57 -11.03
C GLY A 46 11.57 0.09 -10.83
N THR A 47 12.85 -0.22 -10.60
CA THR A 47 13.34 -1.60 -10.51
C THR A 47 13.16 -2.22 -9.13
N ARG A 48 13.04 -1.39 -8.09
CA ARG A 48 13.00 -1.77 -6.67
C ARG A 48 11.89 -1.07 -5.89
N PHE A 49 11.43 0.10 -6.32
CA PHE A 49 10.25 0.76 -5.76
C PHE A 49 9.42 1.42 -6.86
N ALA A 50 8.24 0.90 -7.16
CA ALA A 50 7.36 1.45 -8.19
C ALA A 50 5.89 1.15 -7.93
N PHE A 51 5.04 1.88 -8.66
CA PHE A 51 3.67 1.47 -8.93
C PHE A 51 3.63 0.30 -9.89
N GLU A 52 2.60 -0.52 -9.78
CA GLU A 52 2.37 -1.69 -10.64
C GLU A 52 3.64 -2.52 -10.76
N MET A 53 4.11 -3.00 -9.61
CA MET A 53 5.34 -3.78 -9.53
C MET A 53 4.98 -5.27 -9.43
N GLY A 54 5.49 -6.05 -10.37
CA GLY A 54 5.15 -7.45 -10.55
C GLY A 54 6.33 -8.19 -11.15
N ALA A 55 6.68 -9.34 -10.58
CA ALA A 55 7.55 -10.28 -11.25
C ALA A 55 6.69 -11.11 -12.21
N ALA A 56 7.20 -11.36 -13.41
CA ALA A 56 6.66 -12.40 -14.26
C ALA A 56 6.53 -13.70 -13.44
N LYS A 57 5.30 -14.20 -13.23
CA LYS A 57 5.13 -15.51 -12.57
C LYS A 57 5.80 -16.56 -13.44
N THR A 58 6.55 -17.46 -12.81
CA THR A 58 7.03 -18.71 -13.41
C THR A 58 5.90 -19.62 -13.93
N SER A 59 4.62 -19.30 -13.63
CA SER A 59 3.45 -20.10 -13.97
C SER A 59 2.43 -19.39 -14.89
N GLY A 60 2.83 -18.41 -15.70
CA GLY A 60 2.03 -17.93 -16.84
C GLY A 60 0.86 -16.97 -16.53
N GLY A 61 0.82 -16.36 -15.34
CA GLY A 61 -0.13 -15.29 -15.02
C GLY A 61 0.58 -13.95 -14.78
N THR A 62 0.14 -12.88 -15.45
CA THR A 62 0.53 -11.51 -15.12
C THR A 62 -0.23 -11.06 -13.89
N GLY A 63 0.48 -10.71 -12.82
CA GLY A 63 -0.14 -10.00 -11.72
C GLY A 63 0.90 -9.15 -11.02
N TRP A 64 0.42 -8.02 -10.55
CA TRP A 64 1.21 -6.88 -10.11
C TRP A 64 0.63 -6.45 -8.77
N ALA A 65 1.47 -6.04 -7.82
CA ALA A 65 1.00 -5.25 -6.70
C ALA A 65 0.83 -3.81 -7.17
N ASP A 66 -0.22 -3.13 -6.71
CA ASP A 66 -0.46 -1.72 -7.07
C ASP A 66 0.73 -0.83 -6.73
N VAL A 67 1.40 -1.08 -5.59
CA VAL A 67 2.69 -0.48 -5.23
C VAL A 67 3.55 -1.51 -4.50
N ALA A 68 4.84 -1.58 -4.80
CA ALA A 68 5.74 -2.37 -3.97
C ALA A 68 7.13 -1.76 -3.88
N LYS A 69 7.78 -2.01 -2.74
CA LYS A 69 9.21 -1.81 -2.54
C LYS A 69 9.83 -3.17 -2.24
N LEU A 70 10.60 -3.72 -3.19
CA LEU A 70 11.08 -5.11 -3.15
C LEU A 70 11.84 -5.41 -1.86
N GLY A 71 11.38 -6.42 -1.11
CA GLY A 71 11.92 -6.82 0.18
C GLY A 71 11.49 -5.95 1.38
N TYR A 72 10.63 -4.96 1.19
CA TYR A 72 10.13 -4.07 2.26
C TYR A 72 8.61 -4.19 2.44
N PHE A 73 7.84 -3.97 1.37
CA PHE A 73 6.38 -4.13 1.41
C PHE A 73 5.80 -4.43 0.04
N GLY A 74 4.64 -5.10 0.03
CA GLY A 74 3.69 -5.09 -1.08
C GLY A 74 2.40 -4.40 -0.65
N TRP A 75 1.84 -3.57 -1.50
CA TRP A 75 0.62 -2.80 -1.26
C TRP A 75 -0.40 -3.03 -2.37
N GLU A 76 -1.61 -3.41 -1.98
CA GLU A 76 -2.74 -3.63 -2.89
C GLU A 76 -3.93 -2.76 -2.49
N TYR A 77 -4.52 -2.09 -3.46
CA TYR A 77 -5.72 -1.31 -3.30
C TYR A 77 -6.97 -2.07 -3.74
N LYS A 78 -8.11 -1.70 -3.15
CA LYS A 78 -9.43 -2.06 -3.63
C LYS A 78 -10.34 -0.85 -3.65
N SER A 79 -11.47 -1.00 -4.34
CA SER A 79 -12.55 -0.03 -4.24
C SER A 79 -12.99 0.14 -2.78
N LYS A 80 -13.49 1.33 -2.45
CA LYS A 80 -14.06 1.67 -1.15
C LYS A 80 -15.05 0.59 -0.67
N ASP A 81 -14.98 0.23 0.61
CA ASP A 81 -15.82 -0.77 1.29
C ASP A 81 -15.71 -2.19 0.70
N SER A 82 -14.69 -2.47 -0.10
CA SER A 82 -14.47 -3.79 -0.67
C SER A 82 -13.77 -4.73 0.31
N ASP A 83 -13.86 -6.01 0.00
CA ASP A 83 -13.26 -7.07 0.78
C ASP A 83 -11.71 -7.02 0.71
N LEU A 84 -11.10 -6.46 1.75
CA LEU A 84 -9.66 -6.35 1.91
C LEU A 84 -8.97 -7.69 2.22
N ASP A 85 -9.70 -8.73 2.61
CA ASP A 85 -9.14 -10.07 2.80
C ASP A 85 -8.90 -10.78 1.47
N LYS A 86 -9.73 -10.50 0.47
CA LYS A 86 -9.45 -10.90 -0.93
C LYS A 86 -8.22 -10.20 -1.48
N ALA A 87 -8.05 -8.91 -1.23
CA ALA A 87 -6.85 -8.17 -1.62
C ALA A 87 -5.58 -8.76 -0.98
N TYR A 88 -5.67 -9.13 0.29
CA TYR A 88 -4.55 -9.73 1.00
C TYR A 88 -4.21 -11.11 0.45
N SER A 89 -5.24 -11.91 0.16
CA SER A 89 -5.09 -13.20 -0.51
C SER A 89 -4.41 -13.05 -1.88
N GLN A 90 -4.70 -11.98 -2.62
CA GLN A 90 -3.98 -11.64 -3.86
C GLN A 90 -2.50 -11.36 -3.59
N LEU A 91 -2.17 -10.48 -2.63
CA LEU A 91 -0.78 -10.19 -2.27
C LEU A 91 0.04 -11.42 -1.87
N LEU A 92 -0.56 -12.39 -1.16
CA LEU A 92 0.11 -13.64 -0.79
C LEU A 92 0.61 -14.42 -2.01
N HIS A 93 -0.08 -14.38 -3.14
CA HIS A 93 0.36 -15.05 -4.37
C HIS A 93 1.61 -14.42 -5.01
N TYR A 94 1.95 -13.18 -4.66
CA TYR A 94 3.09 -12.44 -5.22
C TYR A 94 4.21 -12.20 -4.21
N ARG A 95 4.06 -12.61 -2.95
CA ARG A 95 5.05 -12.31 -1.91
C ARG A 95 6.47 -12.78 -2.28
N ASP A 96 6.60 -13.95 -2.92
CA ASP A 96 7.91 -14.47 -3.34
C ASP A 96 8.55 -13.58 -4.43
N ALA A 97 7.74 -13.18 -5.42
CA ALA A 97 8.12 -12.23 -6.46
C ALA A 97 8.57 -10.87 -5.89
N LEU A 98 7.97 -10.45 -4.79
CA LEU A 98 8.30 -9.23 -4.07
C LEU A 98 9.47 -9.39 -3.08
N ARG A 99 10.19 -10.52 -3.14
CA ARG A 99 11.30 -10.92 -2.25
C ARG A 99 10.87 -11.13 -0.80
N ASN A 100 9.72 -11.77 -0.60
CA ASN A 100 9.12 -12.06 0.70
C ASN A 100 9.15 -10.86 1.65
N PRO A 101 8.47 -9.75 1.28
CA PRO A 101 8.54 -8.54 2.07
C PRO A 101 7.93 -8.77 3.47
N PRO A 102 8.46 -8.11 4.51
CA PRO A 102 7.98 -8.26 5.88
C PRO A 102 6.58 -7.67 6.10
N LEU A 103 6.10 -6.79 5.21
CA LEU A 103 4.80 -6.15 5.31
C LEU A 103 3.96 -6.41 4.05
N LEU A 104 2.72 -6.84 4.25
CA LEU A 104 1.70 -6.96 3.21
C LEU A 104 0.54 -6.04 3.60
N ILE A 105 0.30 -5.02 2.77
CA ILE A 105 -0.58 -3.91 3.11
C ILE A 105 -1.73 -3.88 2.11
N VAL A 106 -2.95 -3.75 2.62
CA VAL A 106 -4.13 -3.59 1.77
C VAL A 106 -4.88 -2.34 2.16
N SER A 107 -5.48 -1.65 1.19
CA SER A 107 -6.22 -0.43 1.48
C SER A 107 -7.38 -0.19 0.54
N ASP A 108 -8.44 0.43 1.05
CA ASP A 108 -9.55 0.94 0.26
C ASP A 108 -9.64 2.48 0.34
N ILE A 109 -8.50 3.14 0.60
CA ILE A 109 -8.32 4.56 0.91
C ILE A 109 -8.82 4.96 2.32
N ASN A 110 -10.00 4.51 2.74
CA ASN A 110 -10.52 4.90 4.08
C ASN A 110 -9.88 4.09 5.20
N LYS A 111 -9.48 2.85 4.88
CA LYS A 111 -8.84 1.91 5.77
C LYS A 111 -7.53 1.42 5.15
N ILE A 112 -6.52 1.28 5.98
CA ILE A 112 -5.24 0.65 5.67
C ILE A 112 -5.10 -0.51 6.65
N ILE A 113 -4.85 -1.72 6.14
CA ILE A 113 -4.60 -2.89 6.97
C ILE A 113 -3.18 -3.36 6.70
N ILE A 114 -2.33 -3.23 7.70
CA ILE A 114 -0.93 -3.67 7.66
C ILE A 114 -0.85 -5.06 8.29
N ARG A 115 -0.33 -6.03 7.54
CA ARG A 115 -0.10 -7.40 8.04
C ARG A 115 1.37 -7.75 8.01
N THR A 116 1.88 -8.29 9.11
CA THR A 116 3.27 -8.76 9.17
C THR A 116 3.43 -10.14 8.52
N ASN A 117 4.51 -10.32 7.76
CA ASN A 117 4.85 -11.55 7.05
C ASN A 117 6.29 -12.00 7.40
N TYR A 118 6.52 -12.27 8.68
CA TYR A 118 7.79 -12.80 9.19
C TYR A 118 7.71 -14.34 9.25
N THR A 119 8.74 -15.03 8.76
CA THR A 119 8.76 -16.50 8.60
C THR A 119 8.47 -17.26 9.91
N ASP A 120 8.92 -16.74 11.05
CA ASP A 120 8.86 -17.44 12.34
C ASP A 120 8.03 -16.71 13.41
N LEU A 121 7.17 -15.77 13.01
CA LEU A 121 6.29 -15.05 13.94
C LEU A 121 4.84 -15.12 13.48
N PRO A 122 3.88 -15.17 14.42
CA PRO A 122 2.48 -15.06 14.06
C PRO A 122 2.21 -13.71 13.38
N THR A 123 1.37 -13.73 12.34
CA THR A 123 0.94 -12.52 11.65
C THR A 123 0.20 -11.60 12.62
N ARG A 124 0.70 -10.37 12.78
CA ARG A 124 -0.01 -9.27 13.41
C ARG A 124 -0.77 -8.50 12.35
N THR A 125 -1.97 -8.06 12.68
CA THR A 125 -2.81 -7.21 11.83
C THR A 125 -3.01 -5.89 12.54
N ILE A 126 -2.67 -4.79 11.85
CA ILE A 126 -2.80 -3.42 12.35
C ILE A 126 -3.76 -2.69 11.41
N PRO A 127 -5.03 -2.53 11.79
CA PRO A 127 -5.98 -1.71 11.04
C PRO A 127 -5.79 -0.24 11.42
N LEU A 128 -5.76 0.63 10.41
CA LEU A 128 -5.76 2.08 10.55
C LEU A 128 -6.89 2.64 9.70
N THR A 129 -7.69 3.52 10.27
CA THR A 129 -8.68 4.34 9.56
C THR A 129 -8.15 5.75 9.36
N LEU A 130 -8.81 6.55 8.53
CA LEU A 130 -8.44 7.97 8.39
C LEU A 130 -8.50 8.73 9.74
N ASP A 131 -9.40 8.35 10.65
CA ASP A 131 -9.48 9.02 11.96
C ASP A 131 -8.34 8.63 12.89
N ASP A 132 -7.87 7.39 12.79
CA ASP A 132 -6.73 6.91 13.58
C ASP A 132 -5.47 7.74 13.25
N LEU A 133 -5.28 8.13 11.98
CA LEU A 133 -4.16 8.97 11.53
C LEU A 133 -4.10 10.36 12.18
N LEU A 134 -5.16 10.81 12.86
CA LEU A 134 -5.19 12.07 13.61
C LEU A 134 -4.68 11.91 15.05
N THR A 135 -4.40 10.69 15.47
CA THR A 135 -3.96 10.35 16.84
C THR A 135 -2.46 10.05 16.88
N ALA A 136 -1.87 10.03 18.08
CA ALA A 136 -0.45 9.73 18.23
C ALA A 136 -0.17 8.22 18.14
N GLU A 137 -1.18 7.40 18.43
CA GLU A 137 -1.15 5.94 18.43
C GLU A 137 -1.19 5.35 17.01
N GLY A 138 -1.59 6.18 16.05
CA GLY A 138 -1.70 5.83 14.64
C GLY A 138 -3.08 5.36 14.27
#